data_AF-A0A535KMX9-F1
#
_entry.id   AF-A0A535KMX9-F1
#
_cell.length_a   1.000
_cell.length_b   1.000
_cell.length_c   1.000
_cell.angle_alpha   90.00
_cell.angle_beta   90.00
_cell.angle_gamma   90.00
#
_symmetry.space_group_name_H-M   'P 1'
#
loop_
_entity.id
_entity.type
_entity.pdbx_description
1 polymer ?
#
loop_
_entity_poly.entity_id
_entity_poly.type
_entity_poly.pdbx_seq_one_letter_code
_entity_poly.pdbx_strand_id
1 'polypeptide(L)'
;MSVAQRSRRQAEHKSQAAIEVSIVMPCLNEAETLATCIRKAQAAIEKNDLVAEIIVADNGSTDRSQLIAKELGVRVVVVER
;
A
#
# COMPACT_ATOMS: atom_id res chain seq x y z
N MET A 1 39.73 -20.08 -15.51
CA MET A 1 39.00 -18.98 -14.83
C MET A 1 37.57 -19.45 -14.61
N SER A 2 37.18 -19.71 -13.36
CA SER A 2 35.87 -20.26 -13.01
C SER A 2 34.87 -19.13 -12.84
N VAL A 3 33.87 -19.07 -13.73
CA VAL A 3 32.69 -18.23 -13.54
C VAL A 3 31.91 -18.81 -12.36
N ALA A 4 31.91 -18.13 -11.23
CA ALA A 4 31.19 -18.55 -10.03
C ALA A 4 29.68 -18.60 -10.33
N GLN A 5 29.16 -19.80 -10.56
CA GLN A 5 27.72 -20.05 -10.63
C GLN A 5 27.14 -19.74 -9.25
N ARG A 6 26.42 -18.61 -9.14
CA ARG A 6 25.61 -18.29 -7.95
C ARG A 6 24.63 -19.43 -7.76
N SER A 7 24.89 -20.21 -6.72
CA SER A 7 24.14 -21.39 -6.32
C SER A 7 22.66 -21.00 -6.19
N ARG A 8 21.79 -21.68 -6.94
CA ARG A 8 20.35 -21.68 -6.70
C ARG A 8 20.12 -22.22 -5.28
N ARG A 9 20.10 -21.34 -4.27
CA ARG A 9 19.49 -21.67 -2.99
C ARG A 9 17.97 -21.56 -3.18
N GLN A 10 17.38 -22.64 -3.67
CA GLN A 10 15.98 -22.96 -3.39
C GLN A 10 15.91 -23.55 -1.98
N ALA A 11 15.17 -22.91 -1.08
CA ALA A 11 14.49 -23.55 0.05
C ALA A 11 13.54 -22.55 0.74
N GLU A 12 12.25 -22.66 0.40
CA GLU A 12 11.17 -22.80 1.37
C GLU A 12 11.11 -21.80 2.54
N HIS A 13 10.70 -20.58 2.20
CA HIS A 13 9.64 -19.91 2.94
C HIS A 13 8.64 -19.46 1.87
N LYS A 14 7.35 -19.75 2.03
CA LYS A 14 6.33 -18.92 1.37
C LYS A 14 6.34 -17.59 2.13
N SER A 15 7.45 -16.86 2.00
CA SER A 15 7.59 -15.51 2.51
C SER A 15 6.39 -14.79 1.93
N GLN A 16 5.51 -14.32 2.81
CA GLN A 16 4.62 -13.23 2.47
C GLN A 16 5.47 -12.27 1.66
N ALA A 17 5.19 -12.14 0.36
CA ALA A 17 6.08 -11.42 -0.53
C ALA A 17 6.39 -10.08 0.16
N ALA A 18 7.67 -9.83 0.41
CA ALA A 18 8.05 -8.68 1.22
C ALA A 18 7.49 -7.44 0.51
N ILE A 19 6.76 -6.59 1.24
CA ILE A 19 6.25 -5.35 0.67
C ILE A 19 7.45 -4.56 0.11
N GLU A 20 7.44 -4.29 -1.18
CA GLU A 20 8.49 -3.57 -1.90
C GLU A 20 8.22 -2.07 -1.90
N VAL A 21 6.94 -1.67 -1.86
CA VAL A 21 6.49 -0.28 -1.92
C VAL A 21 5.31 -0.05 -0.98
N SER A 22 5.42 0.97 -0.13
CA SER A 22 4.29 1.47 0.67
C SER A 22 3.84 2.83 0.12
N ILE A 23 2.58 2.93 -0.30
CA ILE A 23 1.96 4.18 -0.73
C ILE A 23 1.23 4.80 0.45
N VAL A 24 1.75 5.91 0.99
CA VAL A 24 1.16 6.61 2.13
C VAL A 24 0.38 7.83 1.63
N MET A 25 -0.89 7.93 2.04
CA MET A 25 -1.79 9.04 1.73
C MET A 25 -2.15 9.78 3.02
N PRO A 26 -1.54 10.94 3.31
CA PRO A 26 -2.00 11.84 4.35
C PRO A 26 -3.44 12.29 4.06
N CYS A 27 -4.30 12.26 5.06
CA CYS A 27 -5.72 12.53 4.88
C CYS A 27 -6.28 13.38 6.04
N LEU A 28 -7.01 14.44 5.68
CA LEU A 28 -7.82 15.24 6.60
C LEU A 28 -9.01 15.82 5.83
N ASN A 29 -10.19 15.23 6.03
CA ASN A 29 -11.44 15.64 5.38
C ASN A 29 -11.40 15.64 3.83
N GLU A 30 -10.94 14.54 3.24
CA GLU A 30 -10.77 14.37 1.80
C GLU A 30 -11.84 13.45 1.17
N ALA A 31 -13.07 13.39 1.72
CA ALA A 31 -14.08 12.44 1.25
C ALA A 31 -14.41 12.54 -0.25
N GLU A 32 -14.26 13.72 -0.86
CA GLU A 32 -14.51 13.93 -2.29
C GLU A 32 -13.40 13.40 -3.21
N THR A 33 -12.16 13.34 -2.72
CA THR A 33 -10.97 13.10 -3.55
C THR A 33 -10.29 11.77 -3.23
N LEU A 34 -10.35 11.31 -1.98
CA LEU A 34 -9.60 10.17 -1.45
C LEU A 34 -9.85 8.88 -2.24
N ALA A 35 -11.10 8.62 -2.60
CA ALA A 35 -11.47 7.43 -3.36
C ALA A 35 -10.76 7.36 -4.71
N THR A 36 -10.60 8.50 -5.37
CA THR A 36 -9.90 8.59 -6.66
C THR A 36 -8.41 8.36 -6.50
N CYS A 37 -7.79 8.90 -5.44
CA CYS A 37 -6.38 8.66 -5.13
C CYS A 37 -6.10 7.18 -4.85
N ILE A 38 -6.92 6.53 -4.01
CA ILE A 38 -6.80 5.09 -3.70
C ILE A 38 -6.91 4.24 -4.97
N ARG A 39 -7.94 4.47 -5.80
CA ARG A 39 -8.11 3.70 -7.05
C ARG A 39 -6.94 3.87 -8.02
N LYS A 40 -6.37 5.08 -8.11
CA LYS A 40 -5.17 5.32 -8.94
C LYS A 40 -3.96 4.56 -8.42
N ALA A 41 -3.76 4.52 -7.10
CA ALA A 41 -2.70 3.73 -6.48
C ALA A 41 -2.89 2.23 -6.74
N GLN A 42 -4.10 1.70 -6.54
CA GLN A 42 -4.43 0.30 -6.85
C GLN A 42 -4.15 -0.05 -8.32
N ALA A 43 -4.61 0.79 -9.25
CA ALA A 43 -4.35 0.60 -10.68
C ALA A 43 -2.86 0.65 -11.02
N ALA A 44 -2.08 1.50 -10.36
CA ALA A 44 -0.63 1.56 -10.55
C ALA A 44 0.08 0.32 -10.01
N ILE A 45 -0.36 -0.22 -8.86
CA ILE A 45 0.16 -1.47 -8.29
C ILE A 45 -0.06 -2.62 -9.27
N GLU A 46 -1.29 -2.79 -9.73
CA GLU A 46 -1.66 -3.84 -10.69
C GLU A 46 -0.89 -3.70 -12.01
N LYS A 47 -0.84 -2.50 -12.58
CA LYS A 47 -0.15 -2.23 -13.85
C LYS A 47 1.35 -2.56 -13.82
N ASN A 48 1.99 -2.44 -12.66
CA ASN A 48 3.44 -2.62 -12.52
C ASN A 48 3.81 -3.93 -11.80
N ASP A 49 2.82 -4.80 -11.51
CA ASP A 49 3.02 -6.08 -10.80
C ASP A 49 3.79 -5.90 -9.47
N LEU A 50 3.43 -4.86 -8.71
CA LEU A 50 4.13 -4.50 -7.47
C LEU A 50 3.57 -5.26 -6.26
N VAL A 51 4.46 -5.73 -5.39
CA VAL A 51 4.08 -6.18 -4.04
C VAL A 51 4.00 -4.95 -3.14
N ALA A 52 2.81 -4.35 -3.02
CA ALA A 52 2.65 -3.05 -2.36
C ALA A 52 1.49 -2.99 -1.35
N GLU A 53 1.56 -2.03 -0.44
CA GLU A 53 0.47 -1.66 0.46
C GLU A 53 0.03 -0.21 0.24
N ILE A 54 -1.22 0.09 0.57
CA ILE A 54 -1.75 1.46 0.61
C ILE A 54 -2.16 1.77 2.04
N ILE A 55 -1.61 2.86 2.58
CA ILE A 55 -1.86 3.34 3.94
C ILE A 55 -2.47 4.74 3.86
N VAL A 56 -3.65 4.91 4.44
CA VAL A 56 -4.25 6.24 4.68
C VAL A 56 -3.87 6.66 6.10
N ALA A 57 -3.06 7.72 6.22
CA ALA A 57 -2.69 8.33 7.47
C ALA A 57 -3.69 9.47 7.78
N ASP A 58 -4.71 9.16 8.59
CA ASP A 58 -5.80 10.07 8.91
C ASP A 58 -5.46 10.98 10.09
N ASN A 59 -5.47 12.29 9.87
CA ASN A 59 -5.11 13.32 10.85
C ASN A 59 -6.34 13.88 11.59
N GLY A 60 -7.35 13.03 11.83
CA GLY A 60 -8.58 13.40 12.52
C GLY A 60 -9.67 13.90 11.59
N SER A 61 -9.93 13.19 10.49
CA SER A 61 -11.07 13.51 9.63
C SER A 61 -12.39 13.34 10.40
N THR A 62 -13.27 14.32 10.23
CA THR A 62 -14.64 14.34 10.78
C THR A 62 -15.70 14.10 9.72
N ASP A 63 -15.30 13.97 8.46
CA ASP A 63 -16.14 13.60 7.34
C ASP A 63 -16.12 12.07 7.08
N ARG A 64 -16.54 11.65 5.87
CA ARG A 64 -16.59 10.24 5.48
C ARG A 64 -15.25 9.64 5.02
N SER A 65 -14.12 10.37 5.11
CA SER A 65 -12.82 9.93 4.58
C SER A 65 -12.39 8.54 5.08
N GLN A 66 -12.44 8.32 6.40
CA GLN A 66 -12.05 7.02 6.98
C GLN A 66 -12.96 5.88 6.51
N LEU A 67 -14.27 6.14 6.38
CA LEU A 67 -15.23 5.14 5.91
C LEU A 67 -14.92 4.74 4.46
N ILE A 68 -14.69 5.73 3.59
CA ILE A 68 -14.35 5.53 2.19
C ILE A 68 -13.08 4.68 2.05
N ALA A 69 -12.03 4.98 2.83
CA ALA A 69 -10.79 4.22 2.82
C ALA A 69 -11.01 2.75 3.26
N LYS A 70 -11.79 2.52 4.32
CA LYS A 70 -12.14 1.17 4.79
C LYS A 70 -12.96 0.40 3.76
N GLU A 71 -13.94 1.04 3.12
CA GLU A 71 -14.77 0.43 2.06
C GLU A 71 -13.93 0.04 0.84
N LEU A 72 -12.86 0.77 0.54
CA LEU A 72 -11.91 0.44 -0.53
C LEU A 72 -10.83 -0.58 -0.11
N GLY A 73 -10.90 -1.10 1.11
CA GLY A 73 -10.04 -2.18 1.60
C GLY A 73 -8.59 -1.78 1.86
N VAL A 74 -8.30 -0.49 2.03
CA VAL A 74 -6.94 -0.03 2.35
C VAL A 74 -6.75 0.15 3.85
N ARG A 75 -5.49 0.08 4.30
CA ARG A 75 -5.13 0.23 5.71
C ARG A 75 -5.31 1.69 6.12
N VAL A 76 -6.09 1.94 7.16
CA VAL A 76 -6.24 3.27 7.77
C VAL A 76 -5.48 3.30 9.09
N VAL A 77 -4.61 4.30 9.25
CA VAL A 77 -3.89 4.59 10.49
C VAL A 77 -4.37 5.96 10.97
N VAL A 78 -4.97 6.01 12.15
CA VAL A 78 -5.31 7.27 12.81
C VAL A 78 -4.02 7.82 13.44
N VAL A 79 -3.67 9.05 13.12
CA VAL A 79 -2.44 9.71 13.58
C VAL A 79 -2.80 10.75 14.63
N GLU A 80 -2.23 10.59 15.82
CA GLU A 80 -2.37 11.54 16.93
C GLU A 80 -1.50 12.79 16.68
N ARG A 81 -1.95 13.95 17.17
CA ARG A 81 -1.23 15.23 17.07
C ARG A 81 -0.14 15.37 18.12
#